data_AF-A0A7C5RFE2-F1
#
_entry.id   AF-A0A7C5RFE2-F1
#
_cell.length_a   1.000
_cell.length_b   1.000
_cell.length_c   1.000
_cell.angle_alpha   90.00
_cell.angle_beta   90.00
_cell.angle_gamma   90.00
#
_symmetry.space_group_name_H-M   'P 1'
#
loop_
_entity.id
_entity.type
_entity.pdbx_description
1 polymer ?
#
loop_
_entity_poly.entity_id
_entity_poly.type
_entity_poly.pdbx_seq_one_letter_code
_entity_poly.pdbx_strand_id
1 'polypeptide(L)'
;NIFTKLSIKVGANILATGHNLDDTVSTMMSAFMNGDFESIRRLKPVIPPLLPGQPKKVKPLITTPEIEDLYYVYLNKLPVQECNCPHGEITPIKGVKSLIDKLEEEQPDVKFRLFSVFRRQLIPLIEKNSIQKEEITITSCKICGMPSSSEICAKCRRVRELQEIKDKKYNLNIEVSSIEELGNDIILLDVRTKEEHIISSLPNSINIPQDEISTRWKELKPYKKTHKILVFCNSGRKSYSVALKLRNLGFKAYNLKNGLSSIKNTLT
;
A
#
# COMPACT_ATOMS: atom_id res chain seq x y z
N ASN A 1 -12.20 -4.05 -0.54
CA ASN A 1 -11.17 -3.06 -0.19
C ASN A 1 -11.08 -2.98 1.35
N ILE A 2 -9.89 -2.94 1.96
CA ILE A 2 -9.72 -2.88 3.43
C ILE A 2 -10.35 -1.61 4.04
N PHE A 3 -10.23 -0.47 3.37
CA PHE A 3 -10.85 0.78 3.80
C PHE A 3 -12.36 0.67 3.88
N THR A 4 -13.00 -0.03 2.93
CA THR A 4 -14.44 -0.33 2.99
C THR A 4 -14.79 -1.18 4.22
N LYS A 5 -13.98 -2.19 4.55
CA LYS A 5 -14.19 -3.01 5.76
C LYS A 5 -14.11 -2.17 7.03
N LEU A 6 -13.09 -1.32 7.11
CA LEU A 6 -12.89 -0.43 8.25
C LEU A 6 -14.01 0.60 8.38
N SER A 7 -14.46 1.16 7.25
CA SER A 7 -15.58 2.11 7.22
C SER A 7 -16.84 1.49 7.82
N ILE A 8 -17.18 0.25 7.45
CA ILE A 8 -18.33 -0.46 8.02
C ILE A 8 -18.12 -0.68 9.53
N LYS A 9 -16.92 -1.09 9.95
CA LYS A 9 -16.61 -1.35 11.36
C LYS A 9 -16.79 -0.10 12.24
N VAL A 10 -16.47 1.08 11.72
CA VAL A 10 -16.63 2.36 12.44
C VAL A 10 -17.99 3.02 12.20
N GLY A 11 -18.90 2.36 11.49
CA GLY A 11 -20.23 2.91 11.17
C GLY A 11 -20.23 4.07 10.18
N ALA A 12 -19.16 4.24 9.38
CA ALA A 12 -19.06 5.33 8.42
C ALA A 12 -19.87 5.05 7.14
N ASN A 13 -20.69 6.02 6.76
CA ASN A 13 -21.56 5.97 5.57
C ASN A 13 -20.82 6.41 4.29
N ILE A 14 -19.69 7.11 4.43
CA ILE A 14 -18.93 7.72 3.34
C ILE A 14 -17.45 7.40 3.50
N LEU A 15 -16.81 6.95 2.41
CA LEU A 15 -15.37 6.80 2.32
C LEU A 15 -14.81 7.83 1.33
N ALA A 16 -14.13 8.85 1.85
CA ALA A 16 -13.42 9.83 1.05
C ALA A 16 -11.99 9.36 0.72
N THR A 17 -11.53 9.60 -0.51
CA THR A 17 -10.14 9.35 -0.92
C THR A 17 -9.56 10.60 -1.57
N GLY A 18 -8.27 10.84 -1.37
CA GLY A 18 -7.56 12.04 -1.85
C GLY A 18 -7.08 11.96 -3.30
N HIS A 19 -7.79 11.27 -4.19
CA HIS A 19 -7.42 11.28 -5.61
C HIS A 19 -7.75 12.66 -6.20
N ASN A 20 -6.75 13.28 -6.82
CA ASN A 20 -6.85 14.61 -7.39
C ASN A 20 -7.13 14.59 -8.91
N LEU A 21 -7.08 15.75 -9.56
CA LEU A 21 -7.30 15.90 -11.01
C LEU A 21 -6.26 15.11 -11.81
N ASP A 22 -4.98 15.30 -11.52
CA ASP A 22 -3.84 14.69 -12.22
C ASP A 22 -3.88 13.17 -12.16
N ASP A 23 -4.10 12.61 -10.96
CA ASP A 23 -4.27 11.18 -10.73
C ASP A 23 -5.44 10.63 -11.58
N THR A 24 -6.55 11.35 -11.57
CA THR A 24 -7.78 10.91 -12.21
C THR A 24 -7.65 10.94 -13.74
N VAL A 25 -7.15 12.03 -14.31
CA VAL A 25 -6.97 12.18 -15.76
C VAL A 25 -5.92 11.20 -16.26
N SER A 26 -4.80 11.04 -15.56
CA SER A 26 -3.76 10.06 -15.93
C SER A 26 -4.31 8.63 -15.90
N THR A 27 -5.13 8.29 -14.90
CA THR A 27 -5.79 6.98 -14.83
C THR A 27 -6.81 6.80 -15.95
N MET A 28 -7.65 7.80 -16.23
CA MET A 28 -8.63 7.75 -17.32
C MET A 28 -7.95 7.57 -18.68
N MET A 29 -6.89 8.33 -18.93
CA MET A 29 -6.12 8.26 -20.18
C MET A 29 -5.41 6.91 -20.33
N SER A 30 -4.79 6.41 -19.25
CA SER A 30 -4.18 5.07 -19.27
C SER A 30 -5.20 3.97 -19.55
N ALA A 31 -6.37 4.03 -18.91
CA ALA A 31 -7.46 3.08 -19.15
C ALA A 31 -7.98 3.18 -20.59
N PHE A 32 -8.09 4.38 -21.14
CA PHE A 32 -8.51 4.62 -22.53
C PHE A 32 -7.53 3.99 -23.53
N MET A 33 -6.23 4.23 -23.36
CA MET A 33 -5.19 3.64 -24.22
C MET A 33 -5.18 2.10 -24.16
N ASN A 34 -5.57 1.52 -23.03
CA ASN A 34 -5.68 0.08 -22.85
C ASN A 34 -7.05 -0.52 -23.25
N GLY A 35 -8.01 0.31 -23.69
CA GLY A 35 -9.37 -0.13 -24.01
C GLY A 35 -10.22 -0.56 -22.79
N ASP A 36 -9.80 -0.22 -21.57
CA ASP A 36 -10.51 -0.54 -20.32
C ASP A 36 -11.59 0.51 -19.99
N PHE A 37 -12.64 0.54 -20.81
CA PHE A 37 -13.75 1.48 -20.66
C PHE A 37 -14.56 1.25 -19.37
N GLU A 38 -14.59 0.03 -18.83
CA GLU A 38 -15.29 -0.26 -17.58
C GLU A 38 -14.60 0.40 -16.38
N SER A 39 -13.26 0.46 -16.37
CA SER A 39 -12.53 1.25 -15.38
C SER A 39 -12.82 2.74 -15.50
N ILE A 40 -12.86 3.29 -16.72
CA ILE A 40 -13.22 4.71 -16.95
C ILE A 40 -14.63 5.00 -16.40
N ARG A 41 -15.59 4.13 -16.69
CA ARG A 41 -16.98 4.24 -16.20
C ARG A 41 -17.06 4.37 -14.68
N ARG A 42 -16.12 3.76 -13.95
CA ARG A 42 -16.07 3.77 -12.47
C ARG A 42 -15.28 4.95 -11.89
N LEU A 43 -14.55 5.72 -12.71
CA LEU A 43 -13.79 6.89 -12.26
C LEU A 43 -14.67 8.14 -12.16
N LYS A 44 -15.64 8.11 -11.23
CA LYS A 44 -16.57 9.22 -10.97
C LYS A 44 -16.27 9.91 -9.63
N PRO A 45 -16.70 11.17 -9.43
CA PRO A 45 -16.58 11.86 -8.13
C PRO A 45 -17.30 11.16 -6.99
N VAL A 46 -18.45 10.55 -7.30
CA VAL A 46 -19.27 9.82 -6.35
C VAL A 46 -19.57 8.45 -6.94
N ILE A 47 -19.30 7.40 -6.17
CA ILE A 47 -19.56 6.02 -6.56
C ILE A 47 -20.51 5.42 -5.51
N PRO A 48 -21.73 5.02 -5.92
CA PRO A 48 -22.68 4.39 -5.00
C PRO A 48 -22.14 3.03 -4.51
N PRO A 49 -22.61 2.54 -3.35
CA PRO A 49 -22.24 1.22 -2.88
C PRO A 49 -22.80 0.13 -3.81
N LEU A 50 -22.05 -0.96 -3.96
CA LEU A 50 -22.48 -2.11 -4.79
C LEU A 50 -23.45 -3.04 -4.06
N LEU A 51 -23.48 -2.97 -2.72
CA LEU A 51 -24.37 -3.75 -1.86
C LEU A 51 -24.88 -2.86 -0.72
N PRO A 52 -26.09 -3.14 -0.18
CA PRO A 52 -26.58 -2.47 1.02
C PRO A 52 -25.61 -2.57 2.20
N GLY A 53 -25.60 -1.55 3.06
CA GLY A 53 -24.73 -1.50 4.25
C GLY A 53 -23.27 -1.16 3.97
N GLN A 54 -22.91 -0.80 2.73
CA GLN A 54 -21.57 -0.35 2.38
C GLN A 54 -21.50 1.17 2.20
N PRO A 55 -20.34 1.80 2.51
CA PRO A 55 -20.17 3.22 2.30
C PRO A 55 -20.17 3.57 0.81
N LYS A 56 -20.78 4.70 0.46
CA LYS A 56 -20.50 5.35 -0.84
C LYS A 56 -19.07 5.89 -0.85
N LYS A 57 -18.44 5.90 -2.00
CA LYS A 57 -17.08 6.46 -2.15
C LYS A 57 -17.13 7.82 -2.79
N VAL A 58 -16.34 8.75 -2.27
CA VAL A 58 -16.23 10.11 -2.80
C VAL A 58 -14.78 10.50 -3.04
N LYS A 59 -14.55 11.34 -4.04
CA LYS A 59 -13.25 11.94 -4.38
C LYS A 59 -13.40 13.46 -4.37
N PRO A 60 -13.26 14.11 -3.20
CA PRO A 60 -13.48 15.57 -3.09
C PRO A 60 -12.51 16.39 -3.94
N LEU A 61 -11.27 15.93 -4.09
CA LEU A 61 -10.19 16.63 -4.80
C LEU A 61 -10.13 16.30 -6.30
N ILE A 62 -11.11 15.56 -6.85
CA ILE A 62 -11.06 15.05 -8.24
C ILE A 62 -10.96 16.14 -9.31
N THR A 63 -11.24 17.40 -8.96
CA THR A 63 -11.14 18.57 -9.84
C THR A 63 -10.01 19.52 -9.45
N THR A 64 -9.23 19.19 -8.42
CA THR A 64 -8.13 20.01 -7.90
C THR A 64 -6.81 19.50 -8.49
N PRO A 65 -5.99 20.36 -9.12
CA PRO A 65 -4.64 19.99 -9.54
C PRO A 65 -3.74 19.55 -8.38
N GLU A 66 -2.85 18.61 -8.62
CA GLU A 66 -1.90 18.12 -7.61
C GLU A 66 -1.03 19.25 -7.05
N ILE A 67 -0.62 20.21 -7.90
CA ILE A 67 0.18 21.35 -7.47
C ILE A 67 -0.57 22.26 -6.48
N GLU A 68 -1.89 22.39 -6.62
CA GLU A 68 -2.71 23.15 -5.69
C GLU A 68 -2.88 22.42 -4.35
N ASP A 69 -3.04 21.09 -4.37
CA ASP A 69 -3.03 20.26 -3.17
C ASP A 69 -1.70 20.43 -2.41
N LEU A 70 -0.56 20.44 -3.13
CA LEU A 70 0.76 20.66 -2.55
C LEU A 70 0.91 22.06 -1.95
N TYR A 71 0.43 23.11 -2.61
CA TYR A 71 0.42 24.45 -2.04
C TYR A 71 -0.43 24.53 -0.77
N TYR A 72 -1.60 23.90 -0.77
CA TYR A 72 -2.46 23.84 0.42
C TYR A 72 -1.74 23.16 1.59
N VAL A 73 -1.12 22.01 1.34
CA VAL A 73 -0.32 21.27 2.33
C VAL A 73 0.82 22.12 2.88
N TYR A 74 1.58 22.79 2.01
CA TYR A 74 2.72 23.63 2.38
C TYR A 74 2.30 24.82 3.24
N LEU A 75 1.30 25.60 2.79
CA LEU A 75 0.82 26.78 3.49
C LEU A 75 0.23 26.46 4.87
N ASN A 76 -0.44 25.31 4.99
CA ASN A 76 -1.02 24.86 6.25
C ASN A 76 -0.07 24.01 7.11
N LYS A 77 1.19 23.82 6.68
CA LYS A 77 2.21 23.03 7.38
C LYS A 77 1.72 21.63 7.75
N LEU A 78 0.97 20.98 6.85
CA LEU A 78 0.45 19.64 7.09
C LEU A 78 1.58 18.62 7.02
N PRO A 79 1.60 17.61 7.93
CA PRO A 79 2.63 16.59 7.91
C PRO A 79 2.51 15.73 6.64
N VAL A 80 3.62 15.58 5.92
CA VAL A 80 3.73 14.74 4.73
C VAL A 80 4.69 13.59 4.95
N GLN A 81 4.41 12.44 4.33
CA GLN A 81 5.34 11.33 4.27
C GLN A 81 6.19 11.47 3.01
N GLU A 82 7.50 11.72 3.18
CA GLU A 82 8.43 11.93 2.05
C GLU A 82 8.89 10.62 1.38
N CYS A 83 8.69 9.46 2.03
CA CYS A 83 9.15 8.20 1.49
C CYS A 83 8.16 7.59 0.48
N ASN A 84 8.64 7.40 -0.75
CA ASN A 84 7.91 6.74 -1.82
C ASN A 84 7.90 5.21 -1.69
N CYS A 85 6.89 4.56 -2.27
CA CYS A 85 6.88 3.11 -2.40
C CYS A 85 8.03 2.66 -3.32
N PRO A 86 8.87 1.68 -2.94
CA PRO A 86 9.96 1.19 -3.80
C PRO A 86 9.47 0.56 -5.11
N HIS A 87 8.18 0.20 -5.19
CA HIS A 87 7.54 -0.30 -6.41
C HIS A 87 6.80 0.78 -7.19
N GLY A 88 6.72 2.01 -6.69
CA GLY A 88 6.00 3.10 -7.34
C GLY A 88 6.73 3.66 -8.56
N GLU A 89 8.04 3.43 -8.68
CA GLU A 89 8.86 3.99 -9.75
C GLU A 89 8.60 3.39 -11.13
N ILE A 90 8.16 2.14 -11.19
CA ILE A 90 7.94 1.39 -12.43
C ILE A 90 6.45 1.19 -12.62
N THR A 91 5.75 2.23 -13.07
CA THR A 91 4.31 2.14 -13.37
C THR A 91 4.00 2.79 -14.72
N PRO A 92 3.19 2.13 -15.58
CA PRO A 92 2.78 2.71 -16.87
C PRO A 92 2.11 4.08 -16.73
N ILE A 93 1.43 4.32 -15.61
CA ILE A 93 0.75 5.58 -15.32
C ILE A 93 1.71 6.78 -15.22
N LYS A 94 2.97 6.57 -14.82
CA LYS A 94 3.97 7.65 -14.81
C LYS A 94 4.29 8.16 -16.21
N GLY A 95 4.36 7.25 -17.19
CA GLY A 95 4.57 7.63 -18.59
C GLY A 95 3.41 8.46 -19.14
N VAL A 96 2.17 8.07 -18.79
CA VAL A 96 0.96 8.83 -19.16
C VAL A 96 0.93 10.20 -18.49
N LYS A 97 1.27 10.28 -17.20
CA LYS A 97 1.35 11.55 -16.46
C LYS A 97 2.35 12.51 -17.11
N SER A 98 3.57 12.04 -17.38
CA SER A 98 4.59 12.84 -18.06
C SER A 98 4.16 13.31 -19.45
N LEU A 99 3.40 12.51 -20.20
CA LEU A 99 2.86 12.93 -21.49
C LEU A 99 1.84 14.07 -21.32
N ILE A 100 0.94 13.96 -20.34
CA ILE A 100 -0.08 14.98 -20.07
C ILE A 100 0.58 16.27 -19.55
N ASP A 101 1.59 16.18 -18.69
CA ASP A 101 2.32 17.35 -18.18
C ASP A 101 3.00 18.12 -19.31
N LYS A 102 3.60 17.43 -20.28
CA LYS A 102 4.16 18.07 -21.49
C LYS A 102 3.10 18.77 -22.34
N LEU A 103 1.91 18.18 -22.45
CA LEU A 103 0.80 18.84 -23.15
C LEU A 103 0.31 20.08 -22.40
N GLU A 104 0.39 20.09 -21.07
CA GLU A 104 -0.02 21.22 -20.24
C GLU A 104 0.91 22.44 -20.41
N GLU A 105 2.19 22.22 -20.70
CA GLU A 105 3.16 23.30 -21.02
C GLU A 105 2.69 24.15 -22.22
N GLU A 106 2.09 23.51 -23.23
CA GLU A 106 1.54 24.19 -24.41
C GLU A 106 0.05 24.57 -24.25
N GLN A 107 -0.68 23.81 -23.43
CA GLN A 107 -2.13 23.91 -23.26
C GLN A 107 -2.51 23.84 -21.78
N PRO A 108 -2.50 24.98 -21.06
CA PRO A 108 -2.69 25.02 -19.60
C PRO A 108 -4.01 24.41 -19.09
N ASP A 109 -5.03 24.28 -19.95
CA ASP A 109 -6.34 23.73 -19.60
C ASP A 109 -6.50 22.22 -19.90
N VAL A 110 -5.46 21.56 -20.43
CA VAL A 110 -5.58 20.20 -21.00
C VAL A 110 -6.11 19.18 -20.00
N LYS A 111 -5.67 19.23 -18.73
CA LYS A 111 -6.13 18.30 -17.67
C LYS A 111 -7.62 18.47 -17.40
N PHE A 112 -8.09 19.72 -17.26
CA PHE A 112 -9.51 20.02 -17.07
C PHE A 112 -10.35 19.62 -18.27
N ARG A 113 -9.86 19.90 -19.48
CA ARG A 113 -10.55 19.56 -20.74
C ARG A 113 -10.67 18.05 -20.90
N LEU A 114 -9.59 17.29 -20.67
CA LEU A 114 -9.61 15.83 -20.68
C LEU A 114 -10.59 15.27 -19.65
N PHE A 115 -10.53 15.74 -18.39
CA PHE A 115 -11.48 15.32 -17.36
C PHE A 115 -12.94 15.60 -17.77
N SER A 116 -13.19 16.78 -18.34
CA SER A 116 -14.51 17.17 -18.84
C SER A 116 -14.98 16.24 -19.97
N VAL A 117 -14.13 15.92 -20.95
CA VAL A 117 -14.44 14.98 -22.04
C VAL A 117 -14.76 13.60 -21.50
N PHE A 118 -13.89 13.03 -20.65
CA PHE A 118 -14.12 11.72 -20.05
C PHE A 118 -15.42 11.68 -19.25
N ARG A 119 -15.65 12.68 -18.40
CA ARG A 119 -16.79 12.71 -17.49
C ARG A 119 -18.12 13.00 -18.18
N ARG A 120 -18.16 14.01 -19.05
CA ARG A 120 -19.41 14.55 -19.62
C ARG A 120 -19.79 13.89 -20.94
N GLN A 121 -18.83 13.31 -21.65
CA GLN A 121 -19.08 12.67 -22.95
C GLN A 121 -18.83 11.17 -22.90
N LEU A 122 -17.61 10.74 -22.55
CA LEU A 122 -17.24 9.33 -22.71
C LEU A 122 -17.97 8.42 -21.71
N ILE A 123 -18.05 8.79 -20.42
CA ILE A 123 -18.77 8.00 -19.41
C ILE A 123 -20.24 7.79 -19.79
N PRO A 124 -21.03 8.83 -20.13
CA PRO A 124 -22.41 8.64 -20.59
C PRO A 124 -22.54 7.74 -21.83
N LEU A 125 -21.62 7.83 -22.79
CA LEU A 125 -21.60 6.96 -23.96
C LEU A 125 -21.34 5.49 -23.58
N ILE A 126 -20.36 5.25 -22.69
CA ILE A 126 -20.06 3.90 -22.19
C ILE A 126 -21.29 3.33 -21.47
N GLU A 127 -21.94 4.12 -20.61
CA GLU A 127 -23.10 3.66 -19.83
C GLU A 127 -24.29 3.31 -20.71
N LYS A 128 -24.59 4.15 -21.72
CA LYS A 128 -25.68 3.88 -22.66
C LYS A 128 -25.46 2.57 -23.42
N ASN A 129 -24.23 2.27 -23.82
CA ASN A 129 -23.88 1.06 -24.56
C ASN A 129 -23.68 -0.18 -23.66
N SER A 130 -23.34 0.01 -22.39
CA SER A 130 -23.10 -1.10 -21.45
C SER A 130 -24.39 -1.81 -21.02
N ILE A 131 -25.56 -1.17 -21.19
CA ILE A 131 -26.89 -1.77 -20.90
C ILE A 131 -27.14 -3.04 -21.74
N GLN A 132 -26.37 -3.27 -22.82
CA GLN A 132 -26.47 -4.46 -23.66
C GLN A 132 -25.61 -5.65 -23.20
N LYS A 133 -24.74 -5.49 -22.19
CA LYS A 133 -23.96 -6.60 -21.62
C LYS A 133 -24.71 -7.19 -20.42
N GLU A 134 -24.77 -8.52 -20.36
CA GLU A 134 -25.35 -9.28 -19.24
C GLU A 134 -24.96 -8.67 -17.89
N GLU A 135 -25.96 -8.31 -17.07
CA GLU A 135 -25.72 -7.76 -15.74
C GLU A 135 -24.96 -8.78 -14.90
N ILE A 136 -23.68 -8.49 -14.64
CA ILE A 136 -22.88 -9.29 -13.70
C ILE A 136 -23.56 -9.18 -12.33
N THR A 137 -24.15 -10.27 -11.86
CA THR A 137 -24.79 -10.34 -10.55
C THR A 137 -23.74 -10.21 -9.45
N ILE A 138 -23.76 -9.06 -8.78
CA ILE A 138 -22.88 -8.81 -7.64
C ILE A 138 -23.52 -9.41 -6.38
N THR A 139 -22.78 -10.28 -5.71
CA THR A 139 -23.19 -10.96 -4.48
C THR A 139 -22.20 -10.69 -3.34
N SER A 140 -22.58 -11.05 -2.12
CA SER A 140 -21.71 -10.95 -0.94
C SER A 140 -20.76 -12.15 -0.86
N CYS A 141 -19.46 -11.87 -0.69
CA CYS A 141 -18.46 -12.92 -0.48
C CYS A 141 -18.72 -13.71 0.82
N LYS A 142 -18.77 -15.04 0.76
CA LYS A 142 -19.00 -15.90 1.93
C LYS A 142 -17.97 -15.79 3.06
N ILE A 143 -16.76 -15.30 2.77
CA ILE A 143 -15.66 -15.21 3.75
C ILE A 143 -15.60 -13.84 4.42
N CYS A 144 -15.75 -12.76 3.65
CA CYS A 144 -15.52 -11.40 4.15
C CYS A 144 -16.71 -10.46 4.01
N GLY A 145 -17.83 -10.91 3.42
CA GLY A 145 -19.04 -10.12 3.22
C GLY A 145 -18.93 -8.99 2.17
N MET A 146 -17.78 -8.83 1.51
CA MET A 146 -17.56 -7.78 0.51
C MET A 146 -18.18 -8.12 -0.85
N PRO A 147 -18.46 -7.13 -1.72
CA PRO A 147 -19.03 -7.38 -3.04
C PRO A 147 -18.11 -8.26 -3.87
N SER A 148 -18.72 -9.18 -4.61
CA SER A 148 -18.02 -10.19 -5.40
C SER A 148 -18.88 -10.60 -6.58
N SER A 149 -18.25 -10.83 -7.74
CA SER A 149 -18.88 -11.43 -8.91
C SER A 149 -18.90 -12.97 -8.84
N SER A 150 -18.57 -13.54 -7.68
CA SER A 150 -18.42 -14.98 -7.45
C SER A 150 -18.59 -15.28 -5.95
N GLU A 151 -18.78 -16.53 -5.57
CA GLU A 151 -19.00 -16.94 -4.17
C GLU A 151 -17.92 -16.43 -3.19
N ILE A 152 -16.66 -16.44 -3.63
CA ILE A 152 -15.51 -15.96 -2.86
C ILE A 152 -14.81 -14.86 -3.63
N CYS A 153 -14.60 -13.67 -3.06
CA CYS A 153 -13.96 -12.58 -3.77
C CYS A 153 -12.49 -12.87 -4.13
N ALA A 154 -11.99 -12.23 -5.18
CA ALA A 154 -10.61 -12.40 -5.67
C ALA A 154 -9.55 -12.18 -4.58
N LYS A 155 -9.79 -11.24 -3.65
CA LYS A 155 -8.90 -11.03 -2.49
C LYS A 155 -8.82 -12.27 -1.60
N CYS A 156 -9.97 -12.82 -1.19
CA CYS A 156 -9.97 -13.97 -0.28
C CYS A 156 -9.47 -15.24 -0.95
N ARG A 157 -9.75 -15.46 -2.24
CA ARG A 157 -9.14 -16.56 -3.00
C ARG A 157 -7.63 -16.49 -2.96
N ARG A 158 -7.06 -15.33 -3.29
CA ARG A 158 -5.61 -15.11 -3.25
C ARG A 158 -5.01 -15.32 -1.87
N VAL A 159 -5.68 -14.88 -0.81
CA VAL A 159 -5.21 -15.12 0.57
C VAL A 159 -5.18 -16.62 0.90
N ARG A 160 -6.19 -17.39 0.48
CA ARG A 160 -6.20 -18.85 0.66
C ARG A 160 -5.06 -19.53 -0.11
N GLU A 161 -4.90 -19.18 -1.39
CA GLU A 161 -3.79 -19.69 -2.22
C GLU A 161 -2.44 -19.43 -1.54
N LEU A 162 -2.22 -18.23 -0.99
CA LEU A 162 -0.99 -17.90 -0.27
C LEU A 162 -0.79 -18.71 1.02
N GLN A 163 -1.86 -19.12 1.69
CA GLN A 163 -1.79 -19.94 2.91
C GLN A 163 -1.39 -21.39 2.61
N GLU A 164 -1.67 -21.88 1.40
CA GLU A 164 -1.34 -23.23 0.94
C GLU A 164 0.10 -23.36 0.43
N ILE A 165 0.79 -22.24 0.18
CA ILE A 165 2.19 -22.24 -0.24
C ILE A 165 3.08 -22.77 0.89
N LYS A 166 3.69 -23.94 0.67
CA LYS A 166 4.64 -24.57 1.59
C LYS A 166 5.94 -23.78 1.74
N ASP A 167 6.37 -23.09 0.67
CA ASP A 167 7.56 -22.25 0.70
C ASP A 167 7.30 -20.94 1.48
N LYS A 168 7.58 -21.00 2.77
CA LYS A 168 7.49 -19.88 3.70
C LYS A 168 8.76 -19.03 3.73
N LYS A 169 9.56 -18.97 2.65
CA LYS A 169 10.76 -18.10 2.55
C LYS A 169 10.51 -16.65 2.98
N TYR A 170 9.30 -16.15 2.78
CA TYR A 170 8.87 -14.80 3.15
C TYR A 170 8.08 -14.71 4.46
N ASN A 171 7.89 -15.82 5.18
CA ASN A 171 7.32 -15.80 6.53
C ASN A 171 8.42 -15.42 7.53
N LEU A 172 8.71 -14.13 7.60
CA LEU A 172 9.81 -13.59 8.39
C LEU A 172 9.37 -13.20 9.80
N ASN A 173 8.07 -13.02 10.03
CA ASN A 173 7.56 -12.47 11.29
C ASN A 173 7.57 -13.52 12.39
N ILE A 174 8.18 -13.17 13.52
CA ILE A 174 8.18 -13.96 14.75
C ILE A 174 7.56 -13.14 15.87
N GLU A 175 6.65 -13.76 16.61
CA GLU A 175 6.05 -13.17 17.80
C GLU A 175 6.97 -13.35 19.01
N VAL A 176 6.86 -12.48 20.01
CA VAL A 176 7.71 -12.53 21.22
C VAL A 176 7.64 -13.91 21.89
N SER A 177 6.44 -14.50 21.94
CA SER A 177 6.20 -15.84 22.50
C SER A 177 6.90 -16.99 21.76
N SER A 178 7.32 -16.76 20.52
CA SER A 178 7.97 -17.77 19.66
C SER A 178 9.46 -17.50 19.46
N ILE A 179 10.05 -16.55 20.19
CA ILE A 179 11.49 -16.27 20.08
C ILE A 179 12.32 -17.49 20.53
N GLU A 180 11.84 -18.25 21.52
CA GLU A 180 12.52 -19.46 22.00
C GLU A 180 12.68 -20.53 20.91
N GLU A 181 11.76 -20.59 19.93
CA GLU A 181 11.85 -21.49 18.78
C GLU A 181 13.04 -21.16 17.85
N LEU A 182 13.62 -19.96 17.97
CA LEU A 182 14.84 -19.60 17.27
C LEU A 182 16.09 -20.24 17.88
N GLY A 183 16.01 -20.83 19.08
CA GLY A 183 17.16 -21.42 19.77
C GLY A 183 18.10 -20.36 20.35
N ASN A 184 19.29 -20.77 20.79
CA ASN A 184 20.16 -19.92 21.61
C ASN A 184 21.08 -19.00 20.79
N ASP A 185 21.38 -19.34 19.53
CA ASP A 185 22.31 -18.59 18.67
C ASP A 185 21.60 -17.45 17.92
N ILE A 186 21.08 -16.47 18.67
CA ILE A 186 20.36 -15.31 18.12
C ILE A 186 21.22 -14.05 18.22
N ILE A 187 21.35 -13.35 17.10
CA ILE A 187 21.85 -11.97 17.05
C ILE A 187 20.67 -11.01 16.96
N LEU A 188 20.62 -10.06 17.88
CA LEU A 188 19.65 -8.97 17.85
C LEU A 188 20.16 -7.83 16.98
N LEU A 189 19.39 -7.43 15.96
CA LEU A 189 19.73 -6.33 15.06
C LEU A 189 18.71 -5.20 15.18
N ASP A 190 19.15 -4.07 15.72
CA ASP A 190 18.36 -2.85 15.83
C ASP A 190 18.55 -1.98 14.59
N VAL A 191 17.47 -1.74 13.83
CA VAL A 191 17.51 -0.95 12.59
C VAL A 191 16.96 0.47 12.74
N ARG A 192 16.79 0.92 13.99
CA ARG A 192 16.43 2.30 14.31
C ARG A 192 17.65 3.22 14.19
N THR A 193 17.42 4.53 14.27
CA THR A 193 18.54 5.49 14.23
C THR A 193 19.47 5.29 15.44
N LYS A 194 20.69 5.82 15.35
CA LYS A 194 21.69 5.71 16.43
C LYS A 194 21.17 6.36 17.71
N GLU A 195 20.46 7.48 17.57
CA GLU A 195 19.86 8.23 18.68
C GLU A 195 18.79 7.38 19.38
N GLU A 196 17.88 6.76 18.61
CA GLU A 196 16.84 5.87 19.16
C GLU A 196 17.44 4.67 19.90
N HIS A 197 18.56 4.12 19.39
CA HIS A 197 19.26 2.99 19.99
C HIS A 197 19.95 3.37 21.32
N ILE A 198 20.61 4.54 21.37
CA ILE A 198 21.27 5.06 22.56
C ILE A 198 20.27 5.34 23.67
N ILE A 199 19.08 5.90 23.34
CA ILE A 199 18.05 6.21 24.33
C ILE A 199 17.54 4.94 25.04
N SER A 200 17.26 3.88 24.28
CA SER A 200 16.79 2.60 24.83
C SER A 200 16.81 1.54 23.75
N SER A 201 17.47 0.42 23.99
CA SER A 201 17.46 -0.75 23.11
C SER A 201 17.52 -2.06 23.90
N LEU A 202 17.41 -3.18 23.19
CA LEU A 202 17.58 -4.50 23.77
C LEU A 202 19.07 -4.74 24.10
N PRO A 203 19.39 -5.33 25.26
CA PRO A 203 20.77 -5.68 25.61
C PRO A 203 21.46 -6.50 24.52
N ASN A 204 22.75 -6.25 24.29
CA ASN A 204 23.59 -6.96 23.31
C ASN A 204 23.12 -6.87 21.85
N SER A 205 22.25 -5.90 21.51
CA SER A 205 21.84 -5.68 20.13
C SER A 205 22.88 -4.88 19.34
N ILE A 206 23.08 -5.29 18.09
CA ILE A 206 23.91 -4.57 17.12
C ILE A 206 23.04 -3.51 16.47
N ASN A 207 23.49 -2.25 16.42
CA ASN A 207 22.78 -1.19 15.70
C ASN A 207 23.35 -0.97 14.30
N ILE A 208 22.50 -1.19 13.29
CA ILE A 208 22.74 -0.77 11.91
C ILE A 208 21.44 -0.15 11.40
N PRO A 209 21.34 1.20 11.38
CA PRO A 209 20.16 1.90 10.88
C PRO A 209 19.73 1.42 9.50
N GLN A 210 18.41 1.37 9.25
CA GLN A 210 17.84 0.81 8.01
C GLN A 210 18.48 1.36 6.74
N ASP A 211 18.73 2.67 6.71
CA ASP A 211 19.34 3.42 5.62
C ASP A 211 20.82 3.04 5.40
N GLU A 212 21.54 2.66 6.45
CA GLU A 212 22.94 2.23 6.38
C GLU A 212 23.10 0.73 6.04
N ILE A 213 22.03 -0.08 6.10
CA ILE A 213 22.11 -1.54 5.85
C ILE A 213 22.72 -1.88 4.49
N SER A 214 22.45 -1.07 3.46
CA SER A 214 22.97 -1.31 2.10
C SER A 214 24.50 -1.35 2.04
N THR A 215 25.18 -0.57 2.88
CA THR A 215 26.64 -0.46 2.92
C THR A 215 27.24 -1.31 4.04
N ARG A 216 26.58 -1.34 5.21
CA ARG A 216 27.08 -1.97 6.44
C ARG A 216 26.69 -3.44 6.65
N TRP A 217 25.88 -4.05 5.78
CA TRP A 217 25.49 -5.47 5.93
C TRP A 217 26.68 -6.44 6.06
N LYS A 218 27.87 -6.07 5.56
CA LYS A 218 29.08 -6.89 5.63
C LYS A 218 29.53 -7.15 7.07
N GLU A 219 29.21 -6.28 8.01
CA GLU A 219 29.44 -6.47 9.45
C GLU A 219 28.75 -7.74 9.98
N LEU A 220 27.66 -8.15 9.34
CA LEU A 220 26.89 -9.33 9.74
C LEU A 220 27.45 -10.64 9.16
N LYS A 221 28.39 -10.59 8.20
CA LYS A 221 28.95 -11.79 7.53
C LYS A 221 29.39 -12.91 8.49
N PRO A 222 30.06 -12.64 9.63
CA PRO A 222 30.45 -13.69 10.57
C PRO A 222 29.28 -14.56 11.06
N TYR A 223 28.07 -13.99 11.11
CA TYR A 223 26.85 -14.63 11.61
C TYR A 223 26.08 -15.41 10.55
N LYS A 224 26.46 -15.31 9.27
CA LYS A 224 25.64 -15.74 8.12
C LYS A 224 25.22 -17.21 8.17
N LYS A 225 26.11 -18.11 8.59
CA LYS A 225 25.85 -19.56 8.66
C LYS A 225 25.57 -20.05 10.07
N THR A 226 26.03 -19.31 11.08
CA THR A 226 26.13 -19.74 12.47
C THR A 226 24.94 -19.29 13.31
N HIS A 227 24.39 -18.11 13.05
CA HIS A 227 23.34 -17.53 13.89
C HIS A 227 22.05 -17.24 13.12
N LYS A 228 20.96 -17.11 13.87
CA LYS A 228 19.73 -16.49 13.39
C LYS A 228 19.76 -15.01 13.76
N ILE A 229 19.32 -14.13 12.86
CA ILE A 229 19.32 -12.69 13.10
C ILE A 229 17.88 -12.25 13.35
N LEU A 230 17.56 -11.82 14.56
CA LEU A 230 16.28 -11.22 14.89
C LEU A 230 16.37 -9.70 14.76
N VAL A 231 15.71 -9.17 13.74
CA VAL A 231 15.71 -7.76 13.37
C VAL A 231 14.50 -7.06 14.00
N PHE A 232 14.71 -5.90 14.61
CA PHE A 232 13.63 -5.13 15.23
C PHE A 232 13.76 -3.63 14.98
N CYS A 233 12.62 -2.95 15.02
CA CYS A 233 12.50 -1.50 15.11
C CYS A 233 11.36 -1.16 16.08
N ASN A 234 10.84 0.07 16.11
CA ASN A 234 9.72 0.40 17.00
C ASN A 234 8.44 -0.39 16.67
N SER A 235 8.04 -0.46 15.39
CA SER A 235 6.73 -1.02 15.00
C SER A 235 6.79 -2.31 14.17
N GLY A 236 7.99 -2.85 13.92
CA GLY A 236 8.18 -4.02 13.05
C GLY A 236 8.13 -3.76 11.54
N ARG A 237 7.85 -2.52 11.09
CA ARG A 237 7.73 -2.18 9.66
C ARG A 237 9.10 -2.05 8.97
N LYS A 238 9.97 -1.20 9.52
CA LYS A 238 11.35 -0.99 9.03
C LYS A 238 12.16 -2.29 9.06
N SER A 239 12.08 -3.01 10.17
CA SER A 239 12.80 -4.28 10.39
C SER A 239 12.34 -5.41 9.47
N TYR A 240 11.08 -5.43 9.04
CA TYR A 240 10.61 -6.40 8.04
C TYR A 240 11.37 -6.25 6.72
N SER A 241 11.47 -5.03 6.20
CA SER A 241 12.20 -4.74 4.96
C SER A 241 13.68 -5.12 5.06
N VAL A 242 14.31 -4.85 6.21
CA VAL A 242 15.71 -5.23 6.44
C VAL A 242 15.88 -6.75 6.53
N ALA A 243 15.03 -7.46 7.29
CA ALA A 243 15.07 -8.91 7.40
C ALA A 243 14.92 -9.59 6.04
N LEU A 244 14.04 -9.06 5.18
CA LEU A 244 13.87 -9.54 3.80
C LEU A 244 15.15 -9.32 2.98
N LYS A 245 15.79 -8.15 3.08
CA LYS A 245 17.04 -7.85 2.39
C LYS A 245 18.17 -8.78 2.83
N LEU A 246 18.27 -9.06 4.12
CA LEU A 246 19.24 -10.01 4.67
C LEU A 246 18.97 -11.45 4.21
N ARG A 247 17.70 -11.88 4.12
CA ARG A 247 17.34 -13.19 3.55
C ARG A 247 17.76 -13.34 2.10
N ASN A 248 17.58 -12.30 1.29
CA ASN A 248 18.04 -12.30 -0.10
C ASN A 248 19.57 -12.37 -0.22
N LEU A 249 20.29 -11.85 0.78
CA LEU A 249 21.74 -12.00 0.90
C LEU A 249 22.17 -13.36 1.49
N GLY A 250 21.23 -14.24 1.85
CA GLY A 250 21.48 -15.60 2.34
C GLY A 250 21.62 -15.72 3.86
N PHE A 251 21.18 -14.74 4.64
CA PHE A 251 21.14 -14.81 6.11
C PHE A 251 19.85 -15.48 6.61
N LYS A 252 19.92 -16.15 7.77
CA LYS A 252 18.74 -16.62 8.52
C LYS A 252 18.13 -15.47 9.34
N ALA A 253 17.56 -14.48 8.66
CA ALA A 253 17.00 -13.29 9.30
C ALA A 253 15.48 -13.36 9.53
N TYR A 254 15.01 -12.84 10.65
CA TYR A 254 13.61 -12.82 11.07
C TYR A 254 13.24 -11.42 11.56
N ASN A 255 11.99 -11.03 11.38
CA ASN A 255 11.46 -9.77 11.86
C ASN A 255 10.70 -9.99 13.18
N LEU A 256 11.01 -9.20 14.21
CA LEU A 256 10.19 -9.17 15.41
C LEU A 256 8.85 -8.50 15.08
N LYS A 257 7.77 -9.28 15.14
CA LYS A 257 6.41 -8.81 14.84
C LYS A 257 6.05 -7.68 15.82
N ASN A 258 5.55 -6.59 15.27
CA ASN A 258 5.22 -5.33 15.97
C ASN A 258 6.41 -4.61 16.64
N GLY A 259 7.66 -5.05 16.43
CA GLY A 259 8.85 -4.38 16.94
C GLY A 259 8.90 -4.30 18.47
N LEU A 260 9.56 -3.29 19.03
CA LEU A 260 9.66 -3.08 20.48
C LEU A 260 8.31 -2.87 21.16
N SER A 261 7.29 -2.40 20.43
CA SER A 261 5.95 -2.25 20.98
C SER A 261 5.34 -3.57 21.46
N SER A 262 5.74 -4.72 20.91
CA SER A 262 5.25 -6.02 21.43
C SER A 262 5.90 -6.41 22.75
N ILE A 263 7.13 -5.97 23.04
CA ILE A 263 7.82 -6.29 24.28
C ILE A 263 7.27 -5.45 25.44
N LYS A 264 6.98 -4.17 25.18
CA LYS A 264 6.41 -3.25 26.18
C LYS A 264 5.05 -3.72 26.71
N ASN A 265 4.23 -4.35 25.86
CA ASN A 265 2.91 -4.84 26.22
C ASN A 265 2.92 -6.20 26.94
N THR A 266 4.04 -6.93 26.95
CA THR A 266 4.17 -8.22 27.65
C THR A 266 4.67 -8.05 29.09
N LEU A 267 5.20 -6.87 29.43
CA LEU A 267 5.74 -6.51 30.76
C LEU A 267 4.76 -5.69 31.63
N THR A 268 3.50 -5.60 31.20
CA THR A 268 2.35 -5.02 31.91
C THR A 268 1.30 -6.07 32.12
#